data_AF-A0A2P6MTI6-F1
#
_entry.id   AF-A0A2P6MTI6-F1
#
_cell.length_a   1.000
_cell.length_b   1.000
_cell.length_c   1.000
_cell.angle_alpha   90.00
_cell.angle_beta   90.00
_cell.angle_gamma   90.00
#
_symmetry.space_group_name_H-M   'P 1'
#
loop_
_entity.id
_entity.type
_entity.pdbx_description
1 polymer ?
#
loop_
_entity_poly.entity_id
_entity_poly.type
_entity_poly.pdbx_seq_one_letter_code
_entity_poly.pdbx_strand_id
1 'polypeptide(L)'
;MSYGNTYNTQAYGSDTDANAGASRLWEDPAEDKTKPLMAVIVTISSGNSYDQLFQQQKQTPPEGGRVSVWSLPLNRKNMEDLRTSLDDRQNIPASLRELFDDLQQVPSSSAVFNFECCGCCSEQGFGTEIDRSAIATTGRLLHHGFFVMFSDFSLKALLSKWDPEIMGVCPFKQVGGYSSNCELRFSSGILKECPSAQLVTVGQLCEGGEAHVHAMGGTIAYAPLKGVNLAAAPYTLQVLTVLTKADGCKPNITSDDCELATIREHKGYAGHSLLSYHTGGNLLLSSCHWVELSHLSTTEEDVFKAFAANQGAAYAQERDREYRSVPVEQRAEKLQSFAREMVQKSAPCRYSKTKS
;
A
#
# COMPACT_ATOMS: atom_id res chain seq x y z
N MET A 1 -12.50 20.62 -21.73
CA MET A 1 -12.44 19.30 -22.40
C MET A 1 -12.52 18.25 -21.30
N SER A 2 -13.60 17.47 -21.29
CA SER A 2 -13.87 16.46 -20.26
C SER A 2 -13.03 15.22 -20.58
N TYR A 3 -12.05 14.89 -19.75
CA TYR A 3 -11.35 13.61 -19.83
C TYR A 3 -12.26 12.53 -19.27
N GLY A 4 -13.05 11.91 -20.16
CA GLY A 4 -13.80 10.70 -19.83
C GLY A 4 -12.85 9.52 -19.73
N ASN A 5 -12.37 9.22 -18.52
CA ASN A 5 -11.86 7.89 -18.21
C ASN A 5 -13.04 6.92 -18.28
N THR A 6 -13.24 6.28 -19.42
CA THR A 6 -14.07 5.08 -19.52
C THR A 6 -13.33 3.95 -18.82
N TYR A 7 -13.57 3.80 -17.52
CA TYR A 7 -13.21 2.60 -16.78
C TYR A 7 -13.99 1.44 -17.36
N ASN A 8 -13.29 0.44 -17.89
CA ASN A 8 -13.89 -0.80 -18.32
C ASN A 8 -14.23 -1.61 -17.06
N THR A 9 -15.38 -1.34 -16.46
CA THR A 9 -15.94 -2.14 -15.37
C THR A 9 -16.40 -3.49 -15.95
N GLN A 10 -15.48 -4.44 -16.10
CA GLN A 10 -15.91 -5.82 -16.01
C GLN A 10 -16.43 -6.02 -14.59
N ALA A 11 -17.75 -6.16 -14.48
CA ALA A 11 -18.41 -6.46 -13.23
C ALA A 11 -17.86 -7.79 -12.70
N TYR A 12 -16.94 -7.72 -11.73
CA TYR A 12 -16.72 -8.85 -10.85
C TYR A 12 -18.03 -9.10 -10.11
N GLY A 13 -18.53 -10.34 -10.24
CA GLY A 13 -19.84 -10.74 -9.77
C GLY A 13 -20.08 -10.37 -8.31
N SER A 14 -21.23 -9.78 -8.04
CA SER A 14 -21.70 -9.31 -6.74
C SER A 14 -22.10 -10.43 -5.76
N ASP A 15 -21.58 -11.65 -5.95
CA ASP A 15 -21.76 -12.77 -5.04
C ASP A 15 -20.37 -13.29 -4.67
N THR A 16 -19.77 -12.69 -3.64
CA THR A 16 -18.59 -13.30 -3.01
C THR A 16 -19.06 -14.55 -2.30
N ASP A 17 -18.87 -15.70 -2.94
CA ASP A 17 -19.07 -17.00 -2.33
C ASP A 17 -18.32 -17.03 -0.98
N ALA A 18 -19.05 -17.16 0.13
CA ALA A 18 -18.48 -17.11 1.48
C ALA A 18 -17.43 -18.22 1.72
N ASN A 19 -17.35 -19.18 0.80
CA ASN A 19 -16.37 -20.28 0.79
C ASN A 19 -15.20 -20.08 -0.18
N ALA A 20 -15.16 -18.99 -0.95
CA ALA A 20 -14.04 -18.70 -1.85
C ALA A 20 -12.77 -18.42 -1.03
N GLY A 21 -11.70 -19.18 -1.31
CA GLY A 21 -10.37 -18.97 -0.74
C GLY A 21 -9.54 -17.98 -1.52
N ALA A 22 -8.22 -18.14 -1.46
CA ALA A 22 -7.29 -17.31 -2.20
C ALA A 22 -7.37 -17.61 -3.71
N SER A 23 -7.40 -16.57 -4.54
CA SER A 23 -7.35 -16.68 -5.99
C SER A 23 -6.23 -15.82 -6.57
N ARG A 24 -5.49 -16.35 -7.53
CA ARG A 24 -4.44 -15.61 -8.23
C ARG A 24 -5.10 -14.64 -9.22
N LEU A 25 -4.69 -13.38 -9.21
CA LEU A 25 -5.29 -12.34 -10.06
C LEU A 25 -4.65 -12.27 -11.45
N TRP A 26 -3.38 -12.64 -11.57
CA TRP A 26 -2.65 -12.59 -12.82
C TRP A 26 -1.93 -13.92 -13.07
N GLU A 27 -2.15 -14.49 -14.24
CA GLU A 27 -1.30 -15.58 -14.73
C GLU A 27 0.03 -15.02 -15.23
N ASP A 28 1.11 -15.67 -14.83
CA ASP A 28 2.42 -15.41 -15.38
C ASP A 28 2.50 -16.04 -16.79
N PRO A 29 2.97 -15.30 -17.81
CA PRO A 29 3.34 -15.88 -19.10
C PRO A 29 4.26 -17.09 -18.93
N ALA A 30 4.21 -18.06 -19.84
CA ALA A 30 4.99 -19.28 -19.71
C ALA A 30 6.50 -19.02 -19.56
N GLU A 31 7.03 -18.00 -20.25
CA GLU A 31 8.41 -17.52 -20.16
C GLU A 31 8.76 -16.88 -18.81
N ASP A 32 7.77 -16.39 -18.06
CA ASP A 32 7.95 -15.77 -16.76
C ASP A 32 7.82 -16.77 -15.61
N LYS A 33 7.17 -17.93 -15.81
CA LYS A 33 6.97 -18.94 -14.76
C LYS A 33 8.29 -19.51 -14.20
N THR A 34 9.37 -19.44 -14.96
CA THR A 34 10.72 -19.87 -14.54
C THR A 34 11.51 -18.75 -13.87
N LYS A 35 11.02 -17.50 -13.94
CA LYS A 35 11.67 -16.36 -13.28
C LYS A 35 11.49 -16.45 -11.76
N PRO A 36 12.50 -16.00 -11.00
CA PRO A 36 12.41 -15.94 -9.54
C PRO A 36 11.25 -15.07 -9.08
N LEU A 37 10.43 -15.60 -8.16
CA LEU A 37 9.41 -14.83 -7.47
C LEU A 37 10.09 -13.83 -6.53
N MET A 38 9.82 -12.54 -6.72
CA MET A 38 10.46 -11.46 -5.97
C MET A 38 9.55 -10.84 -4.91
N ALA A 39 8.24 -10.92 -5.10
CA ALA A 39 7.27 -10.42 -4.14
C ALA A 39 5.93 -11.14 -4.26
N VAL A 40 5.18 -11.16 -3.15
CA VAL A 40 3.80 -11.64 -3.10
C VAL A 40 2.91 -10.53 -2.55
N ILE A 41 1.82 -10.23 -3.22
CA ILE A 41 0.81 -9.29 -2.77
C ILE A 41 -0.48 -10.06 -2.52
N VAL A 42 -1.05 -9.94 -1.34
CA VAL A 42 -2.35 -10.49 -0.98
C VAL A 42 -3.30 -9.34 -0.69
N THR A 43 -4.21 -9.07 -1.62
CA THR A 43 -5.32 -8.12 -1.43
C THR A 43 -6.41 -8.82 -0.62
N ILE A 44 -6.72 -8.28 0.56
CA ILE A 44 -7.79 -8.73 1.44
C ILE A 44 -8.96 -7.75 1.35
N SER A 45 -10.11 -8.18 0.82
CA SER A 45 -11.26 -7.29 0.61
C SER A 45 -12.60 -8.05 0.68
N SER A 46 -13.70 -7.33 0.97
CA SER A 46 -15.06 -7.88 0.94
C SER A 46 -15.96 -7.02 0.05
N GLY A 47 -16.75 -7.68 -0.81
CA GLY A 47 -17.64 -6.99 -1.74
C GLY A 47 -16.92 -6.03 -2.69
N ASN A 48 -17.51 -4.86 -2.92
CA ASN A 48 -16.91 -3.85 -3.79
C ASN A 48 -15.71 -3.19 -3.12
N SER A 49 -14.58 -3.24 -3.79
CA SER A 49 -13.39 -2.47 -3.44
C SER A 49 -13.45 -1.06 -4.03
N TYR A 50 -13.02 -0.10 -3.22
CA TYR A 50 -12.80 1.30 -3.58
C TYR A 50 -11.34 1.57 -4.02
N ASP A 51 -10.41 0.64 -3.75
CA ASP A 51 -8.99 0.73 -4.14
C ASP A 51 -8.56 -0.50 -4.92
N GLN A 52 -8.95 -0.58 -6.19
CA GLN A 52 -8.71 -1.76 -7.03
C GLN A 52 -7.30 -1.77 -7.65
N LEU A 53 -6.33 -1.03 -7.09
CA LEU A 53 -5.01 -0.84 -7.68
C LEU A 53 -4.37 -2.18 -8.08
N PHE A 54 -4.21 -3.10 -7.13
CA PHE A 54 -3.55 -4.39 -7.38
C PHE A 54 -4.41 -5.38 -8.17
N GLN A 55 -5.74 -5.15 -8.19
CA GLN A 55 -6.69 -5.93 -8.99
C GLN A 55 -6.71 -5.51 -10.46
N GLN A 56 -6.39 -4.25 -10.76
CA GLN A 56 -6.44 -3.70 -12.13
C GLN A 56 -5.06 -3.47 -12.74
N GLN A 57 -4.01 -3.31 -11.92
CA GLN A 57 -2.65 -3.05 -12.38
C GLN A 57 -1.75 -4.24 -12.07
N LYS A 58 -1.30 -4.93 -13.12
CA LYS A 58 -0.27 -5.96 -13.00
C LYS A 58 1.04 -5.31 -12.54
N GLN A 59 1.59 -5.85 -11.46
CA GLN A 59 2.79 -5.34 -10.85
C GLN A 59 4.02 -5.66 -11.69
N THR A 60 4.95 -4.70 -11.76
CA THR A 60 6.20 -4.85 -12.49
C THR A 60 7.31 -5.22 -11.50
N PRO A 61 7.93 -6.39 -11.65
CA PRO A 61 9.10 -6.76 -10.85
C PRO A 61 10.32 -5.95 -11.30
N PRO A 62 11.38 -5.91 -10.48
CA PRO A 62 12.72 -5.65 -10.97
C PRO A 62 13.11 -6.59 -12.13
N GLU A 63 14.12 -6.20 -12.91
CA GLU A 63 14.59 -6.97 -14.05
C GLU A 63 14.85 -8.45 -13.69
N GLY A 64 14.30 -9.35 -14.50
CA GLY A 64 14.49 -10.79 -14.36
C GLY A 64 13.61 -11.49 -13.31
N GLY A 65 12.71 -10.78 -12.62
CA GLY A 65 11.80 -11.37 -11.63
C GLY A 65 10.36 -11.54 -12.09
N ARG A 66 9.51 -11.97 -11.13
CA ARG A 66 8.05 -11.92 -11.21
C ARG A 66 7.42 -11.52 -9.87
N VAL A 67 6.19 -11.02 -9.89
CA VAL A 67 5.40 -10.70 -8.70
C VAL A 67 4.10 -11.48 -8.76
N SER A 68 3.77 -12.18 -7.69
CA SER A 68 2.50 -12.88 -7.55
C SER A 68 1.49 -11.98 -6.84
N VAL A 69 0.27 -11.88 -7.38
CA VAL A 69 -0.81 -11.10 -6.78
C VAL A 69 -2.02 -12.00 -6.56
N TRP A 70 -2.52 -12.00 -5.34
CA TRP A 70 -3.62 -12.81 -4.86
C TRP A 70 -4.74 -11.92 -4.35
N SER A 71 -5.98 -12.36 -4.54
CA SER A 71 -7.15 -11.86 -3.82
C SER A 71 -7.55 -12.89 -2.77
N LEU A 72 -7.91 -12.41 -1.58
CA LEU A 72 -8.42 -13.21 -0.49
C LEU A 72 -9.66 -12.53 0.09
N PRO A 73 -10.85 -13.15 0.02
CA PRO A 73 -12.05 -12.54 0.59
C PRO A 73 -11.91 -12.30 2.10
N LEU A 74 -12.24 -11.09 2.54
CA LEU A 74 -12.29 -10.69 3.94
C LEU A 74 -13.56 -11.25 4.58
N ASN A 75 -13.43 -12.45 5.14
CA ASN A 75 -14.45 -13.09 5.95
C ASN A 75 -13.80 -13.84 7.12
N ARG A 76 -14.61 -14.21 8.11
CA ARG A 76 -14.13 -14.85 9.34
C ARG A 76 -13.34 -16.13 9.06
N LYS A 77 -13.85 -17.01 8.19
CA LYS A 77 -13.24 -18.30 7.85
C LYS A 77 -11.85 -18.10 7.23
N ASN A 78 -11.73 -17.25 6.22
CA ASN A 78 -10.45 -16.98 5.56
C ASN A 78 -9.43 -16.33 6.51
N MET A 79 -9.86 -15.45 7.41
CA MET A 79 -8.97 -14.86 8.42
C MET A 79 -8.48 -15.92 9.42
N GLU A 80 -9.36 -16.82 9.88
CA GLU A 80 -9.02 -17.93 10.77
C GLU A 80 -8.11 -18.96 10.09
N ASP A 81 -8.41 -19.34 8.85
CA ASP A 81 -7.62 -20.28 8.04
C ASP A 81 -6.23 -19.72 7.76
N LEU A 82 -6.12 -18.45 7.35
CA LEU A 82 -4.85 -17.76 7.14
C LEU A 82 -4.04 -17.74 8.44
N ARG A 83 -4.65 -17.29 9.55
CA ARG A 83 -3.98 -17.22 10.86
C ARG A 83 -3.46 -18.58 11.32
N THR A 84 -4.27 -19.63 11.19
CA THR A 84 -3.90 -20.98 11.61
C THR A 84 -2.80 -21.55 10.71
N SER A 85 -2.88 -21.32 9.40
CA SER A 85 -1.88 -21.78 8.42
C SER A 85 -0.51 -21.11 8.59
N LEU A 86 -0.46 -19.90 9.14
CA LEU A 86 0.80 -19.24 9.51
C LEU A 86 1.54 -19.98 10.63
N ASP A 87 0.80 -20.56 11.58
CA ASP A 87 1.36 -21.29 12.73
C ASP A 87 1.55 -22.79 12.43
N ASP A 88 0.68 -23.39 11.62
CA ASP A 88 0.73 -24.81 11.23
C ASP A 88 0.75 -24.95 9.70
N ARG A 89 1.96 -24.99 9.15
CA ARG A 89 2.19 -25.16 7.72
C ARG A 89 1.93 -26.59 7.21
N GLN A 90 1.69 -27.57 8.09
CA GLN A 90 1.41 -28.94 7.67
C GLN A 90 -0.07 -29.11 7.27
N ASN A 91 -0.96 -28.30 7.86
CA ASN A 91 -2.40 -28.41 7.71
C ASN A 91 -3.01 -27.20 6.97
N ILE A 92 -2.37 -26.76 5.88
CA ILE A 92 -2.86 -25.64 5.06
C ILE A 92 -4.10 -26.10 4.27
N PRO A 93 -5.26 -25.42 4.41
CA PRO A 93 -6.45 -25.69 3.62
C PRO A 93 -6.16 -25.65 2.11
N ALA A 94 -6.81 -26.51 1.34
CA ALA A 94 -6.61 -26.56 -0.12
C ALA A 94 -6.81 -25.19 -0.79
N SER A 95 -7.74 -24.40 -0.27
CA SER A 95 -8.09 -23.07 -0.75
C SER A 95 -7.02 -21.98 -0.48
N LEU A 96 -5.97 -22.28 0.29
CA LEU A 96 -4.84 -21.37 0.55
C LEU A 96 -3.49 -21.97 0.12
N ARG A 97 -3.48 -23.21 -0.39
CA ARG A 97 -2.23 -23.96 -0.58
C ARG A 97 -1.27 -23.28 -1.54
N GLU A 98 -1.75 -22.92 -2.72
CA GLU A 98 -0.91 -22.26 -3.73
C GLU A 98 -0.42 -20.87 -3.28
N LEU A 99 -1.23 -20.14 -2.52
CA LEU A 99 -0.80 -18.88 -1.90
C LEU A 99 0.39 -19.14 -0.96
N PHE A 100 0.29 -20.15 -0.09
CA PHE A 100 1.38 -20.48 0.83
C PHE A 100 2.62 -21.03 0.11
N ASP A 101 2.46 -21.73 -1.01
CA ASP A 101 3.58 -22.16 -1.85
C ASP A 101 4.35 -20.96 -2.41
N ASP A 102 3.64 -19.89 -2.82
CA ASP A 102 4.26 -18.62 -3.22
C ASP A 102 4.90 -17.88 -2.03
N LEU A 103 4.22 -17.81 -0.88
CA LEU A 103 4.75 -17.17 0.33
C LEU A 103 6.03 -17.84 0.83
N GLN A 104 6.22 -19.14 0.60
CA GLN A 104 7.43 -19.87 0.97
C GLN A 104 8.64 -19.57 0.07
N GLN A 105 8.41 -19.07 -1.15
CA GLN A 105 9.48 -18.77 -2.10
C GLN A 105 10.14 -17.41 -1.82
N VAL A 106 9.52 -16.55 -1.02
CA VAL A 106 10.03 -15.20 -0.67
C VAL A 106 10.20 -15.03 0.84
N PRO A 107 11.13 -14.17 1.31
CA PRO A 107 11.14 -13.78 2.72
C PRO A 107 9.85 -13.03 3.08
N SER A 108 9.42 -13.12 4.35
CA SER A 108 8.18 -12.47 4.81
C SER A 108 8.15 -10.96 4.52
N SER A 109 9.29 -10.27 4.58
CA SER A 109 9.41 -8.84 4.25
C SER A 109 9.13 -8.49 2.78
N SER A 110 9.08 -9.50 1.92
CA SER A 110 8.76 -9.42 0.49
C SER A 110 7.35 -9.90 0.17
N ALA A 111 6.55 -10.19 1.20
CA ALA A 111 5.14 -10.46 1.07
C ALA A 111 4.33 -9.42 1.83
N VAL A 112 3.28 -8.91 1.19
CA VAL A 112 2.39 -7.89 1.75
C VAL A 112 0.95 -8.35 1.76
N PHE A 113 0.30 -8.12 2.90
CA PHE A 113 -1.14 -8.30 3.08
C PHE A 113 -1.78 -6.92 3.11
N ASN A 114 -2.39 -6.54 2.00
CA ASN A 114 -3.07 -5.26 1.82
C ASN A 114 -4.55 -5.43 2.21
N PHE A 115 -4.93 -4.91 3.37
CA PHE A 115 -6.33 -4.78 3.73
C PHE A 115 -6.93 -3.62 2.96
N GLU A 116 -7.66 -3.94 1.91
CA GLU A 116 -8.14 -2.98 0.93
C GLU A 116 -9.36 -2.21 1.46
N CYS A 117 -9.52 -0.98 0.97
CA CYS A 117 -10.74 -0.22 1.19
C CYS A 117 -11.91 -0.88 0.47
N CYS A 118 -12.86 -1.39 1.23
CA CYS A 118 -13.99 -2.12 0.70
C CYS A 118 -15.25 -1.86 1.53
N GLY A 119 -16.40 -2.32 1.04
CA GLY A 119 -17.71 -1.96 1.62
C GLY A 119 -17.92 -2.33 3.09
N CYS A 120 -17.10 -3.21 3.68
CA CYS A 120 -17.18 -3.56 5.10
C CYS A 120 -16.25 -2.74 6.02
N CYS A 121 -15.33 -1.95 5.46
CA CYS A 121 -14.39 -1.14 6.24
C CYS A 121 -15.00 0.23 6.55
N SER A 122 -15.13 0.57 7.84
CA SER A 122 -15.64 1.87 8.26
C SER A 122 -15.07 2.30 9.63
N GLU A 123 -15.53 3.44 10.14
CA GLU A 123 -15.24 3.90 11.50
C GLU A 123 -15.78 2.94 12.58
N GLN A 124 -16.61 1.98 12.21
CA GLN A 124 -17.16 0.96 13.09
C GLN A 124 -16.36 -0.35 13.07
N GLY A 125 -15.33 -0.48 12.23
CA GLY A 125 -14.50 -1.68 12.07
C GLY A 125 -14.58 -2.32 10.68
N PHE A 126 -14.30 -3.62 10.64
CA PHE A 126 -14.34 -4.50 9.46
C PHE A 126 -15.68 -5.25 9.33
N GLY A 127 -16.60 -5.02 10.27
CA GLY A 127 -17.83 -5.77 10.48
C GLY A 127 -17.77 -6.56 11.80
N THR A 128 -18.86 -6.56 12.56
CA THR A 128 -18.92 -7.08 13.94
C THR A 128 -18.41 -8.52 14.09
N GLU A 129 -18.66 -9.38 13.11
CA GLU A 129 -18.21 -10.78 13.14
C GLU A 129 -16.74 -10.98 12.71
N ILE A 130 -16.17 -9.99 12.01
CA ILE A 130 -14.85 -10.08 11.38
C ILE A 130 -13.80 -9.35 12.20
N ASP A 131 -14.17 -8.30 12.93
CA ASP A 131 -13.26 -7.41 13.69
C ASP A 131 -12.18 -8.18 14.45
N ARG A 132 -12.59 -9.13 15.30
CA ARG A 132 -11.65 -9.89 16.14
C ARG A 132 -10.71 -10.74 15.29
N SER A 133 -11.22 -11.39 14.25
CA SER A 133 -10.41 -12.25 13.37
C SER A 133 -9.44 -11.43 12.54
N ALA A 134 -9.86 -10.29 11.99
CA ALA A 134 -8.99 -9.39 11.22
C ALA A 134 -7.83 -8.85 12.07
N ILE A 135 -8.10 -8.41 13.30
CA ILE A 135 -7.08 -7.90 14.22
C ILE A 135 -6.13 -9.02 14.67
N ALA A 136 -6.67 -10.19 15.05
CA ALA A 136 -5.84 -11.35 15.42
C ALA A 136 -4.95 -11.84 14.27
N THR A 137 -5.48 -11.85 13.04
CA THR A 137 -4.71 -12.20 11.84
C THR A 137 -3.64 -11.14 11.55
N THR A 138 -3.95 -9.86 11.69
CA THR A 138 -2.96 -8.77 11.55
C THR A 138 -1.79 -8.92 12.52
N GLY A 139 -2.07 -9.11 13.81
CA GLY A 139 -1.03 -9.36 14.80
C GLY A 139 -0.19 -10.60 14.48
N ARG A 140 -0.82 -11.68 13.98
CA ARG A 140 -0.11 -12.89 13.59
C ARG A 140 0.79 -12.68 12.38
N LEU A 141 0.33 -11.94 11.37
CA LEU A 141 1.13 -11.58 10.19
C LEU A 141 2.37 -10.77 10.59
N LEU A 142 2.19 -9.75 11.43
CA LEU A 142 3.29 -8.95 11.96
C LEU A 142 4.27 -9.78 12.79
N HIS A 143 3.77 -10.73 13.59
CA HIS A 143 4.60 -11.65 14.36
C HIS A 143 5.49 -12.53 13.46
N HIS A 144 4.98 -12.97 12.31
CA HIS A 144 5.72 -13.76 11.33
C HIS A 144 6.59 -12.92 10.35
N GLY A 145 6.75 -11.62 10.62
CA GLY A 145 7.64 -10.75 9.86
C GLY A 145 7.07 -10.22 8.55
N PHE A 146 5.77 -10.39 8.30
CA PHE A 146 5.13 -9.93 7.07
C PHE A 146 4.94 -8.41 7.05
N PHE A 147 4.80 -7.88 5.84
CA PHE A 147 4.33 -6.52 5.62
C PHE A 147 2.80 -6.50 5.60
N VAL A 148 2.18 -5.58 6.33
CA VAL A 148 0.72 -5.39 6.37
C VAL A 148 0.43 -3.94 6.05
N MET A 149 -0.57 -3.69 5.22
CA MET A 149 -0.95 -2.35 4.79
C MET A 149 -2.44 -2.11 5.03
N PHE A 150 -2.74 -0.92 5.56
CA PHE A 150 -4.09 -0.39 5.69
C PHE A 150 -4.11 1.04 5.12
N SER A 151 -5.12 1.33 4.31
CA SER A 151 -5.30 2.64 3.69
C SER A 151 -6.71 3.14 3.98
N ASP A 152 -6.89 4.45 4.05
CA ASP A 152 -8.19 5.13 4.13
C ASP A 152 -9.25 4.42 5.01
N PHE A 153 -10.29 3.83 4.42
CA PHE A 153 -11.39 3.17 5.15
C PHE A 153 -10.93 1.94 5.94
N SER A 154 -9.99 1.14 5.42
CA SER A 154 -9.44 0.01 6.18
C SER A 154 -8.56 0.51 7.34
N LEU A 155 -7.92 1.67 7.19
CA LEU A 155 -7.23 2.34 8.29
C LEU A 155 -8.22 2.83 9.37
N LYS A 156 -9.37 3.39 8.99
CA LYS A 156 -10.43 3.76 9.95
C LYS A 156 -10.87 2.55 10.76
N ALA A 157 -11.11 1.43 10.08
CA ALA A 157 -11.50 0.16 10.70
C ALA A 157 -10.44 -0.33 11.69
N LEU A 158 -9.16 -0.30 11.27
CA LEU A 158 -8.03 -0.69 12.12
C LEU A 158 -7.94 0.19 13.37
N LEU A 159 -8.00 1.52 13.24
CA LEU A 159 -7.89 2.43 14.38
C LEU A 159 -9.07 2.27 15.35
N SER A 160 -10.28 2.02 14.84
CA SER A 160 -11.48 1.77 15.64
C SER A 160 -11.42 0.45 16.43
N LYS A 161 -10.75 -0.56 15.86
CA LYS A 161 -10.63 -1.91 16.44
C LYS A 161 -9.23 -2.22 16.95
N TRP A 162 -8.44 -1.18 17.18
CA TRP A 162 -7.07 -1.35 17.64
C TRP A 162 -7.04 -2.09 18.98
N ASP A 163 -6.31 -3.20 19.03
CA ASP A 163 -6.15 -4.01 20.23
C ASP A 163 -4.71 -3.86 20.78
N PRO A 164 -4.52 -3.19 21.92
CA PRO A 164 -3.20 -3.00 22.51
C PRO A 164 -2.49 -4.28 22.96
N GLU A 165 -3.24 -5.35 23.26
CA GLU A 165 -2.65 -6.64 23.65
C GLU A 165 -2.01 -7.35 22.44
N ILE A 166 -2.52 -7.08 21.24
CA ILE A 166 -2.07 -7.72 19.99
C ILE A 166 -1.04 -6.83 19.27
N MET A 167 -1.32 -5.54 19.15
CA MET A 167 -0.55 -4.63 18.28
C MET A 167 0.32 -3.63 19.07
N GLY A 168 0.24 -3.62 20.41
CA GLY A 168 0.86 -2.60 21.26
C GLY A 168 0.03 -1.32 21.33
N VAL A 169 0.49 -0.31 22.06
CA VAL A 169 -0.24 0.98 22.17
C VAL A 169 -0.55 1.56 20.79
N CYS A 170 -1.71 2.18 20.57
CA CYS A 170 -2.01 2.87 19.32
C CYS A 170 -1.34 4.26 19.32
N PRO A 171 -0.51 4.61 18.31
CA PRO A 171 0.13 5.92 18.27
C PRO A 171 -0.74 7.00 17.60
N PHE A 172 -1.91 6.62 17.05
CA PHE A 172 -2.68 7.48 16.16
C PHE A 172 -4.14 7.58 16.54
N LYS A 173 -4.76 8.64 16.06
CA LYS A 173 -6.20 8.85 16.13
C LYS A 173 -6.70 9.47 14.82
N GLN A 174 -7.90 9.07 14.40
CA GLN A 174 -8.62 9.78 13.35
C GLN A 174 -9.04 11.16 13.86
N VAL A 175 -8.65 12.22 13.15
CA VAL A 175 -8.93 13.61 13.49
C VAL A 175 -9.93 14.28 12.55
N GLY A 176 -10.32 13.59 11.47
CA GLY A 176 -11.36 14.03 10.57
C GLY A 176 -11.41 13.21 9.29
N GLY A 177 -11.97 13.83 8.26
CA GLY A 177 -11.89 13.33 6.88
C GLY A 177 -11.74 14.49 5.91
N TYR A 178 -11.35 14.16 4.69
CA TYR A 178 -11.22 15.09 3.58
C TYR A 178 -11.71 14.45 2.27
N SER A 179 -11.68 15.24 1.20
CA SER A 179 -11.95 14.78 -0.15
C SER A 179 -11.18 15.62 -1.16
N SER A 180 -11.29 15.30 -2.44
CA SER A 180 -10.73 16.10 -3.53
C SER A 180 -9.20 16.17 -3.48
N ASN A 181 -8.60 17.30 -3.82
CA ASN A 181 -7.15 17.37 -3.96
C ASN A 181 -6.48 17.51 -2.59
N CYS A 182 -5.41 16.74 -2.41
CA CYS A 182 -4.56 16.86 -1.25
C CYS A 182 -3.08 16.89 -1.63
N GLU A 183 -2.28 17.55 -0.79
CA GLU A 183 -0.85 17.72 -0.96
C GLU A 183 -0.12 16.94 0.14
N LEU A 184 0.76 16.03 -0.29
CA LEU A 184 1.67 15.30 0.57
C LEU A 184 3.07 15.89 0.45
N ARG A 185 3.72 16.10 1.59
CA ARG A 185 5.14 16.46 1.70
C ARG A 185 5.95 15.33 2.32
N PHE A 186 7.17 15.14 1.83
CA PHE A 186 8.05 14.09 2.32
C PHE A 186 9.52 14.40 2.09
N SER A 187 10.39 13.62 2.73
CA SER A 187 11.82 13.62 2.43
C SER A 187 12.11 12.46 1.48
N SER A 188 12.59 12.76 0.27
CA SER A 188 12.98 11.74 -0.71
C SER A 188 13.97 10.72 -0.14
N GLY A 189 14.93 11.16 0.67
CA GLY A 189 15.86 10.27 1.37
C GLY A 189 15.18 9.27 2.32
N ILE A 190 14.19 9.73 3.10
CA ILE A 190 13.42 8.84 4.00
C ILE A 190 12.67 7.80 3.19
N LEU A 191 12.01 8.21 2.10
CA LEU A 191 11.26 7.28 1.26
C LEU A 191 12.16 6.27 0.54
N LYS A 192 13.35 6.68 0.07
CA LYS A 192 14.34 5.79 -0.57
C LYS A 192 14.85 4.68 0.38
N GLU A 193 14.76 4.86 1.69
CA GLU A 193 15.15 3.88 2.71
C GLU A 193 13.97 3.02 3.21
N CYS A 194 12.74 3.36 2.82
CA CYS A 194 11.52 2.68 3.25
C CYS A 194 11.47 1.21 2.79
N PRO A 195 10.89 0.29 3.58
CA PRO A 195 10.64 -1.08 3.15
C PRO A 195 9.51 -1.26 2.12
N SER A 196 8.84 -0.20 1.67
CA SER A 196 7.86 -0.27 0.57
C SER A 196 8.51 0.15 -0.74
N ALA A 197 8.64 -0.78 -1.71
CA ALA A 197 9.20 -0.43 -3.02
C ALA A 197 8.38 0.66 -3.72
N GLN A 198 7.06 0.67 -3.53
CA GLN A 198 6.18 1.74 -3.99
C GLN A 198 6.57 3.12 -3.46
N LEU A 199 6.84 3.25 -2.15
CA LEU A 199 7.29 4.51 -1.57
C LEU A 199 8.74 4.85 -1.96
N VAL A 200 9.61 3.84 -2.10
CA VAL A 200 10.96 4.03 -2.65
C VAL A 200 10.89 4.65 -4.05
N THR A 201 10.00 4.14 -4.91
CA THR A 201 9.75 4.68 -6.24
C THR A 201 9.30 6.14 -6.18
N VAL A 202 8.37 6.50 -5.28
CA VAL A 202 7.99 7.91 -5.05
C VAL A 202 9.20 8.77 -4.67
N GLY A 203 10.04 8.28 -3.75
CA GLY A 203 11.25 8.98 -3.33
C GLY A 203 12.28 9.15 -4.45
N GLN A 204 12.40 8.18 -5.35
CA GLN A 204 13.28 8.23 -6.53
C GLN A 204 12.77 9.22 -7.58
N LEU A 205 11.45 9.28 -7.79
CA LEU A 205 10.83 10.13 -8.80
C LEU A 205 10.75 11.60 -8.41
N CYS A 206 10.64 11.89 -7.11
CA CYS A 206 10.34 13.22 -6.62
C CYS A 206 11.36 13.66 -5.55
N GLU A 207 12.50 14.18 -5.98
CA GLU A 207 13.54 14.65 -5.04
C GLU A 207 13.07 15.84 -4.19
N GLY A 208 12.20 16.67 -4.76
CA GLY A 208 11.58 17.85 -4.12
C GLY A 208 10.55 17.53 -3.03
N GLY A 209 10.12 16.27 -2.91
CA GLY A 209 9.30 15.84 -1.77
C GLY A 209 7.85 16.29 -1.81
N GLU A 210 7.21 16.35 -2.98
CA GLU A 210 5.83 16.82 -3.16
C GLU A 210 5.02 15.90 -4.08
N ALA A 211 3.88 15.42 -3.56
CA ALA A 211 2.90 14.64 -4.32
C ALA A 211 1.50 15.22 -4.15
N HIS A 212 0.70 15.16 -5.22
CA HIS A 212 -0.71 15.50 -5.20
C HIS A 212 -1.56 14.26 -5.47
N VAL A 213 -2.60 14.08 -4.67
CA VAL A 213 -3.49 12.92 -4.75
C VAL A 213 -4.93 13.41 -4.76
N HIS A 214 -5.78 12.76 -5.56
CA HIS A 214 -7.20 13.05 -5.63
C HIS A 214 -8.01 12.11 -4.74
N ALA A 215 -8.17 12.47 -3.48
CA ALA A 215 -8.84 11.67 -2.48
C ALA A 215 -10.35 11.55 -2.71
N MET A 216 -10.85 10.34 -2.57
CA MET A 216 -12.28 10.04 -2.50
C MET A 216 -12.98 10.78 -1.35
N GLY A 217 -14.31 10.81 -1.44
CA GLY A 217 -15.15 11.42 -0.41
C GLY A 217 -15.01 10.72 0.94
N GLY A 218 -14.63 11.48 1.97
CA GLY A 218 -14.56 10.97 3.34
C GLY A 218 -13.24 10.27 3.65
N THR A 219 -12.20 10.47 2.84
CA THR A 219 -10.87 9.92 3.09
C THR A 219 -10.31 10.32 4.46
N ILE A 220 -9.67 9.39 5.17
CA ILE A 220 -9.23 9.59 6.57
C ILE A 220 -8.15 10.66 6.73
N ALA A 221 -8.36 11.60 7.65
CA ALA A 221 -7.26 12.34 8.27
C ALA A 221 -6.92 11.74 9.63
N TYR A 222 -5.65 11.40 9.86
CA TYR A 222 -5.17 10.87 11.14
C TYR A 222 -3.90 11.57 11.62
N ALA A 223 -3.71 11.64 12.94
CA ALA A 223 -2.62 12.36 13.56
C ALA A 223 -2.00 11.57 14.72
N PRO A 224 -0.69 11.77 14.99
CA PRO A 224 -0.06 11.26 16.21
C PRO A 224 -0.75 11.76 17.47
N LEU A 225 -0.93 10.88 18.45
CA LEU A 225 -1.45 11.22 19.77
C LEU A 225 -0.35 11.86 20.64
N LYS A 226 -0.70 12.92 21.37
CA LYS A 226 0.21 13.57 22.33
C LYS A 226 0.44 12.69 23.55
N GLY A 227 1.70 12.66 24.02
CA GLY A 227 2.06 12.02 25.29
C GLY A 227 1.97 10.49 25.29
N VAL A 228 1.79 9.86 24.12
CA VAL A 228 1.86 8.40 24.01
C VAL A 228 3.30 7.96 24.23
N ASN A 229 3.50 7.14 25.27
CA ASN A 229 4.81 6.57 25.55
C ASN A 229 5.09 5.38 24.63
N LEU A 230 5.85 5.61 23.57
CA LEU A 230 6.28 4.58 22.63
C LEU A 230 7.54 3.82 23.07
N ALA A 231 8.15 4.16 24.21
CA ALA A 231 9.38 3.51 24.65
C ALA A 231 9.21 2.01 24.95
N ALA A 232 8.00 1.60 25.33
CA ALA A 232 7.64 0.20 25.57
C ALA A 232 6.80 -0.41 24.44
N ALA A 233 6.60 0.29 23.32
CA ALA A 233 5.87 -0.25 22.19
C ALA A 233 6.67 -1.39 21.53
N PRO A 234 6.03 -2.43 20.99
CA PRO A 234 6.71 -3.54 20.31
C PRO A 234 7.21 -3.18 18.91
N TYR A 235 7.23 -1.88 18.59
CA TYR A 235 7.55 -1.34 17.28
C TYR A 235 8.21 0.04 17.41
N THR A 236 8.91 0.46 16.35
CA THR A 236 9.32 1.85 16.15
C THR A 236 8.37 2.55 15.19
N LEU A 237 8.02 3.80 15.47
CA LEU A 237 7.18 4.63 14.61
C LEU A 237 8.02 5.56 13.74
N GLN A 238 7.74 5.60 12.43
CA GLN A 238 8.24 6.61 11.50
C GLN A 238 7.11 7.20 10.67
N VAL A 239 6.96 8.53 10.66
CA VAL A 239 6.10 9.21 9.68
C VAL A 239 6.89 9.41 8.38
N LEU A 240 6.33 8.92 7.28
CA LEU A 240 6.97 8.88 5.96
C LEU A 240 6.54 10.05 5.06
N THR A 241 5.28 10.47 5.17
CA THR A 241 4.76 11.66 4.48
C THR A 241 3.81 12.44 5.41
N VAL A 242 3.70 13.75 5.20
CA VAL A 242 2.73 14.61 5.92
C VAL A 242 1.75 15.24 4.94
N LEU A 243 0.48 15.28 5.32
CA LEU A 243 -0.62 15.91 4.59
C LEU A 243 -0.67 17.39 4.97
N THR A 244 -0.22 18.28 4.08
CA THR A 244 -0.12 19.73 4.35
C THR A 244 -1.31 20.53 3.85
N LYS A 245 -2.04 20.00 2.86
CA LYS A 245 -3.28 20.58 2.34
C LYS A 245 -4.26 19.46 2.01
N ALA A 246 -5.52 19.65 2.37
CA ALA A 246 -6.60 18.72 2.02
C ALA A 246 -7.93 19.48 2.09
N ASP A 247 -8.76 19.37 1.04
CA ASP A 247 -10.06 20.03 1.04
C ASP A 247 -11.00 19.40 2.07
N GLY A 248 -11.71 20.23 2.83
CA GLY A 248 -12.60 19.76 3.91
C GLY A 248 -11.90 19.46 5.24
N CYS A 249 -10.57 19.56 5.30
CA CYS A 249 -9.82 19.43 6.53
C CYS A 249 -8.86 20.59 6.75
N LYS A 250 -8.53 20.90 8.02
CA LYS A 250 -7.55 21.94 8.38
C LYS A 250 -6.30 21.28 8.95
N PRO A 251 -5.36 20.76 8.11
CA PRO A 251 -4.17 20.02 8.53
C PRO A 251 -3.14 20.81 9.36
N ASN A 252 -3.49 22.02 9.80
CA ASN A 252 -2.65 22.90 10.60
C ASN A 252 -3.20 23.11 12.02
N ILE A 253 -4.28 22.41 12.40
CA ILE A 253 -4.92 22.56 13.71
C ILE A 253 -4.70 21.27 14.50
N THR A 254 -4.04 21.38 15.65
CA THR A 254 -3.98 20.31 16.63
C THR A 254 -5.26 20.30 17.47
N SER A 255 -5.78 19.12 17.79
CA SER A 255 -6.68 18.94 18.94
C SER A 255 -5.87 18.90 20.25
N ASP A 256 -6.56 18.93 21.39
CA ASP A 256 -5.91 18.85 22.71
C ASP A 256 -5.11 17.55 22.90
N ASP A 257 -5.52 16.47 22.24
CA ASP A 257 -4.96 15.12 22.37
C ASP A 257 -4.07 14.66 21.21
N CYS A 258 -3.98 15.42 20.11
CA CYS A 258 -3.15 15.08 18.96
C CYS A 258 -2.13 16.17 18.63
N GLU A 259 -1.02 15.79 18.00
CA GLU A 259 -0.02 16.71 17.47
C GLU A 259 0.13 16.56 15.96
N LEU A 260 0.67 17.59 15.30
CA LEU A 260 0.97 17.52 13.87
C LEU A 260 2.23 16.69 13.66
N ALA A 261 2.18 15.79 12.69
CA ALA A 261 3.38 15.14 12.21
C ALA A 261 4.28 16.18 11.53
N THR A 262 5.59 16.00 11.67
CA THR A 262 6.60 16.90 11.11
C THR A 262 7.59 16.12 10.25
N ILE A 263 7.81 16.58 9.02
CA ILE A 263 8.90 16.11 8.16
C ILE A 263 9.64 17.35 7.65
N ARG A 264 10.91 17.48 8.04
CA ARG A 264 11.72 18.68 7.80
C ARG A 264 10.99 19.92 8.33
N GLU A 265 10.75 20.92 7.50
CA GLU A 265 10.00 22.15 7.80
C GLU A 265 8.47 22.00 7.68
N HIS A 266 7.99 20.91 7.08
CA HIS A 266 6.56 20.71 6.83
C HIS A 266 5.86 20.10 8.03
N LYS A 267 4.69 20.64 8.35
CA LYS A 267 3.80 20.16 9.40
C LYS A 267 2.43 19.87 8.82
N GLY A 268 1.82 18.79 9.28
CA GLY A 268 0.54 18.35 8.77
C GLY A 268 -0.02 17.17 9.55
N TYR A 269 -1.12 16.62 9.06
CA TYR A 269 -1.55 15.28 9.49
C TYR A 269 -0.63 14.22 8.89
N ALA A 270 -0.65 13.02 9.44
CA ALA A 270 0.13 11.93 8.87
C ALA A 270 -0.48 11.52 7.52
N GLY A 271 0.34 11.46 6.49
CA GLY A 271 -0.05 10.88 5.20
C GLY A 271 0.23 9.39 5.22
N HIS A 272 1.52 9.03 5.29
CA HIS A 272 1.97 7.66 5.47
C HIS A 272 2.76 7.51 6.76
N SER A 273 2.53 6.43 7.49
CA SER A 273 3.27 6.08 8.70
C SER A 273 3.63 4.60 8.69
N LEU A 274 4.81 4.28 9.19
CA LEU A 274 5.33 2.92 9.29
C LEU A 274 5.56 2.57 10.76
N LEU A 275 4.97 1.46 11.20
CA LEU A 275 5.33 0.80 12.45
C LEU A 275 6.17 -0.43 12.13
N SER A 276 7.45 -0.42 12.52
CA SER A 276 8.35 -1.56 12.34
C SER A 276 8.46 -2.35 13.63
N TYR A 277 7.87 -3.54 13.66
CA TYR A 277 7.81 -4.41 14.82
C TYR A 277 9.15 -5.12 15.03
N HIS A 278 9.49 -5.41 16.29
CA HIS A 278 10.73 -6.11 16.65
C HIS A 278 10.79 -7.55 16.13
N THR A 279 9.65 -8.12 15.75
CA THR A 279 9.51 -9.41 15.07
C THR A 279 9.95 -9.35 13.59
N GLY A 280 10.26 -8.16 13.07
CA GLY A 280 10.56 -7.91 11.66
C GLY A 280 9.35 -7.54 10.81
N GLY A 281 8.13 -7.63 11.38
CA GLY A 281 6.89 -7.25 10.71
C GLY A 281 6.79 -5.75 10.52
N ASN A 282 6.09 -5.32 9.48
CA ASN A 282 5.90 -3.89 9.18
C ASN A 282 4.41 -3.61 8.97
N LEU A 283 3.90 -2.56 9.61
CA LEU A 283 2.54 -2.07 9.42
C LEU A 283 2.61 -0.68 8.77
N LEU A 284 2.18 -0.59 7.51
CA LEU A 284 2.07 0.66 6.78
C LEU A 284 0.64 1.19 6.86
N LEU A 285 0.51 2.42 7.34
CA LEU A 285 -0.75 3.14 7.44
C LEU A 285 -0.73 4.26 6.40
N SER A 286 -1.78 4.35 5.58
CA SER A 286 -1.91 5.39 4.55
C SER A 286 -3.22 6.16 4.67
N SER A 287 -3.15 7.48 4.55
CA SER A 287 -4.33 8.33 4.42
C SER A 287 -4.89 8.33 3.01
N CYS A 288 -4.11 7.97 1.98
CA CYS A 288 -4.53 8.07 0.57
C CYS A 288 -4.31 6.75 -0.19
N HIS A 289 -4.91 6.64 -1.39
CA HIS A 289 -4.64 5.53 -2.30
C HIS A 289 -3.71 5.98 -3.44
N TRP A 290 -2.73 5.15 -3.81
CA TRP A 290 -1.86 5.46 -4.95
C TRP A 290 -2.58 5.36 -6.31
N VAL A 291 -3.72 4.67 -6.38
CA VAL A 291 -4.59 4.71 -7.57
C VAL A 291 -5.08 6.13 -7.88
N GLU A 292 -5.15 6.99 -6.86
CA GLU A 292 -5.61 8.39 -6.94
C GLU A 292 -4.47 9.39 -7.18
N LEU A 293 -3.22 8.91 -7.31
CA LEU A 293 -2.06 9.77 -7.54
C LEU A 293 -2.29 10.61 -8.80
N SER A 294 -2.39 11.93 -8.65
CA SER A 294 -2.69 12.81 -9.78
C SER A 294 -1.42 13.42 -10.36
N HIS A 295 -0.50 13.85 -9.50
CA HIS A 295 0.74 14.52 -9.89
C HIS A 295 1.89 14.25 -8.92
N LEU A 296 3.09 14.05 -9.47
CA LEU A 296 4.35 14.04 -8.73
C LEU A 296 5.25 15.15 -9.26
N SER A 297 5.89 15.91 -8.37
CA SER A 297 6.86 16.93 -8.78
C SER A 297 8.16 16.26 -9.24
N THR A 298 8.21 15.87 -10.52
CA THR A 298 9.28 15.07 -11.14
C THR A 298 9.96 15.82 -12.28
N THR A 299 11.22 15.49 -12.56
CA THR A 299 11.93 15.92 -13.76
C THR A 299 12.08 14.77 -14.77
N GLU A 300 12.43 15.09 -16.02
CA GLU A 300 12.76 14.08 -17.04
C GLU A 300 13.90 13.17 -16.57
N GLU A 301 14.93 13.76 -15.97
CA GLU A 301 16.09 13.04 -15.44
C GLU A 301 15.68 12.06 -14.33
N ASP A 302 14.85 12.50 -13.38
CA ASP A 302 14.40 11.65 -12.26
C ASP A 302 13.65 10.42 -12.76
N VAL A 303 12.73 10.59 -13.72
CA VAL A 303 11.92 9.50 -14.27
C VAL A 303 12.79 8.47 -14.98
N PHE A 304 13.69 8.89 -15.87
CA PHE A 304 14.52 7.95 -16.61
C PHE A 304 15.61 7.29 -15.75
N LYS A 305 16.15 8.01 -14.76
CA LYS A 305 17.02 7.43 -13.75
C LYS A 305 16.28 6.37 -12.93
N ALA A 306 15.03 6.63 -12.54
CA ALA A 306 14.20 5.66 -11.85
C ALA A 306 13.90 4.44 -12.74
N PHE A 307 13.56 4.62 -14.02
CA PHE A 307 13.39 3.48 -14.94
C PHE A 307 14.64 2.62 -15.04
N ALA A 308 15.80 3.25 -15.21
CA ALA A 308 17.07 2.52 -15.32
C ALA A 308 17.39 1.75 -14.03
N ALA A 309 17.09 2.33 -12.86
CA ALA A 309 17.33 1.71 -11.56
C ALA A 309 16.38 0.53 -11.27
N ASN A 310 15.13 0.58 -11.74
CA ASN A 310 14.12 -0.43 -11.40
C ASN A 310 13.97 -1.52 -12.48
N GLN A 311 13.99 -1.15 -13.77
CA GLN A 311 13.74 -2.06 -14.88
C GLN A 311 14.94 -2.21 -15.85
N GLY A 312 16.08 -1.58 -15.55
CA GLY A 312 17.29 -1.69 -16.33
C GLY A 312 17.40 -0.67 -17.48
N ALA A 313 18.62 -0.53 -18.02
CA ALA A 313 18.94 0.52 -19.00
C ALA A 313 18.20 0.37 -20.34
N ALA A 314 17.94 -0.87 -20.78
CA ALA A 314 17.24 -1.12 -22.04
C ALA A 314 15.78 -0.62 -21.98
N TYR A 315 15.10 -0.89 -20.87
CA TYR A 315 13.74 -0.40 -20.63
C TYR A 315 13.69 1.13 -20.56
N ALA A 316 14.64 1.75 -19.86
CA ALA A 316 14.74 3.20 -19.79
C ALA A 316 14.93 3.83 -21.19
N GLN A 317 15.77 3.25 -22.05
CA GLN A 317 15.96 3.71 -23.43
C GLN A 317 14.72 3.53 -24.32
N GLU A 318 13.93 2.49 -24.09
CA GLU A 318 12.65 2.31 -24.77
C GLU A 318 11.64 3.40 -24.37
N ARG A 319 11.47 3.64 -23.07
CA ARG A 319 10.58 4.70 -22.56
C ARG A 319 11.02 6.10 -22.98
N ASP A 320 12.32 6.34 -23.06
CA ASP A 320 12.88 7.59 -23.56
C ASP A 320 12.55 7.82 -25.05
N ARG A 321 12.65 6.77 -25.88
CA ARG A 321 12.20 6.83 -27.28
C ARG A 321 10.71 7.10 -27.39
N GLU A 322 9.89 6.43 -26.57
CA GLU A 322 8.43 6.65 -26.52
C GLU A 322 8.11 8.11 -26.14
N TYR A 323 8.75 8.63 -25.10
CA TYR A 323 8.60 10.02 -24.65
C TYR A 323 9.03 11.04 -25.71
N ARG A 324 10.15 10.81 -26.39
CA ARG A 324 10.62 11.74 -27.44
C ARG A 324 9.74 11.71 -28.68
N SER A 325 8.99 10.63 -28.91
CA SER A 325 8.09 10.49 -30.05
C SER A 325 6.80 11.30 -29.91
N VAL A 326 6.41 11.70 -28.68
CA VAL A 326 5.22 12.55 -28.46
C VAL A 326 5.53 14.04 -28.69
N PRO A 327 4.55 14.84 -29.16
CA PRO A 327 4.69 16.29 -29.31
C PRO A 327 5.11 16.98 -28.01
N VAL A 328 5.87 18.08 -28.10
CA VAL A 328 6.46 18.77 -26.94
C VAL A 328 5.40 19.20 -25.94
N GLU A 329 4.24 19.65 -26.42
CA GLU A 329 3.10 20.06 -25.62
C GLU A 329 2.45 18.92 -24.81
N GLN A 330 2.65 17.66 -25.20
CA GLN A 330 2.12 16.47 -24.51
C GLN A 330 3.15 15.82 -23.60
N ARG A 331 4.42 16.23 -23.67
CA ARG A 331 5.51 15.60 -22.92
C ARG A 331 5.32 15.67 -21.42
N ALA A 332 4.84 16.80 -20.89
CA ALA A 332 4.60 16.94 -19.44
C ALA A 332 3.58 15.91 -18.94
N GLU A 333 2.47 15.74 -19.65
CA GLU A 333 1.44 14.75 -19.31
C GLU A 333 1.97 13.32 -19.45
N LYS A 334 2.73 13.05 -20.51
CA LYS A 334 3.37 11.74 -20.72
C LYS A 334 4.34 11.39 -19.59
N LEU A 335 5.16 12.35 -19.16
CA LEU A 335 6.08 12.18 -18.04
C LEU A 335 5.34 11.88 -16.73
N GLN A 336 4.25 12.60 -16.45
CA GLN A 336 3.39 12.34 -15.30
C GLN A 336 2.73 10.95 -15.39
N SER A 337 2.33 10.50 -16.59
CA SER A 337 1.78 9.16 -16.77
C SER A 337 2.80 8.06 -16.44
N PHE A 338 4.06 8.25 -16.84
CA PHE A 338 5.15 7.34 -16.50
C PHE A 338 5.44 7.30 -15.00
N ALA A 339 5.52 8.47 -14.36
CA ALA A 339 5.72 8.55 -12.91
C ALA A 339 4.61 7.83 -12.14
N ARG A 340 3.33 8.04 -12.51
CA ARG A 340 2.20 7.32 -11.91
C ARG A 340 2.27 5.82 -12.15
N GLU A 341 2.52 5.41 -13.39
CA GLU A 341 2.64 4.00 -13.77
C GLU A 341 3.69 3.28 -12.93
N MET A 342 4.87 3.90 -12.74
CA MET A 342 5.94 3.33 -11.93
C MET A 342 5.52 3.09 -10.48
N VAL A 343 4.88 4.08 -9.85
CA VAL A 343 4.39 3.95 -8.46
C VAL A 343 3.29 2.88 -8.37
N GLN A 344 2.32 2.91 -9.28
CA GLN A 344 1.16 2.03 -9.29
C GLN A 344 1.49 0.56 -9.61
N LYS A 345 2.58 0.31 -10.34
CA LYS A 345 3.08 -1.03 -10.65
C LYS A 345 4.16 -1.52 -9.69
N SER A 346 4.56 -0.72 -8.71
CA SER A 346 5.52 -1.13 -7.67
C SER A 346 4.79 -1.81 -6.52
N ALA A 347 5.35 -2.93 -6.03
CA ALA A 347 4.80 -3.62 -4.87
C ALA A 347 4.94 -2.78 -3.59
N PRO A 348 3.98 -2.81 -2.65
CA PRO A 348 4.06 -2.05 -1.40
C PRO A 348 4.94 -2.74 -0.33
N CYS A 349 5.85 -3.63 -0.73
CA CYS A 349 6.84 -4.31 0.11
C CYS A 349 8.22 -4.32 -0.57
N ARG A 350 9.23 -4.89 0.09
CA ARG A 350 10.57 -5.02 -0.50
C ARG A 350 10.58 -6.14 -1.53
N TYR A 351 11.20 -5.93 -2.68
CA TYR A 351 11.55 -7.04 -3.54
C TYR A 351 12.65 -7.89 -2.91
N SER A 352 12.49 -9.21 -2.90
CA SER A 352 13.55 -10.11 -2.48
C SER A 352 14.66 -10.06 -3.53
N LYS A 353 15.90 -9.80 -3.09
CA LYS A 353 17.05 -10.00 -3.97
C LYS A 353 17.10 -11.48 -4.30
N THR A 354 17.25 -11.82 -5.57
CA THR A 354 17.70 -13.15 -5.96
C THR A 354 18.99 -13.45 -5.19
N LYS A 355 19.08 -14.64 -4.57
CA LYS A 355 20.40 -15.15 -4.21
C LYS A 355 21.15 -15.27 -5.53
N SER A 356 22.04 -14.32 -5.79
CA SER A 356 23.00 -14.36 -6.90
C SER A 356 23.88 -15.59 -6.79
#